data_AF-A0A916FH58-F1
#
_entry.id   AF-A0A916FH58-F1
#
_cell.length_a   1.000
_cell.length_b   1.000
_cell.length_c   1.000
_cell.angle_alpha   90.00
_cell.angle_beta   90.00
_cell.angle_gamma   90.00
#
_symmetry.space_group_name_H-M   'P 1'
#
loop_
_entity.id
_entity.type
_entity.pdbx_description
1 polymer ?
#
loop_
_entity_poly.entity_id
_entity_poly.type
_entity_poly.pdbx_seq_one_letter_code
_entity_poly.pdbx_strand_id
1 'polypeptide(L)'
;MSTSTNVTPSSERREAVIGGTLLVAIGLLVLLVQNIKTESLGLLFLPALGGLFLVAGILGRQVGFIIPGGILTGIGMGVVLTQNPALAVTDTAQGGVFFLGFALGWFLITVLSQVFTRDTQWWALIPGTIMALIGGALMLGGTALNVLEFAGRWWPLILVALGLVIIVRRK
;
A
#
# COMPACT_ATOMS: atom_id res chain seq x y z
N MET A 1 20.41 -20.42 -29.56
CA MET A 1 20.54 -21.05 -28.24
C MET A 1 19.32 -20.65 -27.41
N SER A 2 18.18 -21.33 -27.62
CA SER A 2 16.91 -21.03 -26.95
C SER A 2 16.81 -21.85 -25.66
N THR A 3 16.91 -21.17 -24.52
CA THR A 3 16.71 -21.79 -23.20
C THR A 3 15.23 -22.17 -23.04
N SER A 4 14.90 -23.41 -23.36
CA SER A 4 13.61 -24.00 -23.02
C SER A 4 13.53 -24.16 -21.51
N THR A 5 12.85 -23.23 -20.84
CA THR A 5 12.48 -23.38 -19.43
C THR A 5 11.50 -24.54 -19.33
N ASN A 6 11.97 -25.68 -18.83
CA ASN A 6 11.13 -26.80 -18.42
C ASN A 6 10.23 -26.33 -17.27
N VAL A 7 9.05 -25.81 -17.60
CA VAL A 7 8.01 -25.51 -16.63
C VAL A 7 7.42 -26.85 -16.20
N THR A 8 7.70 -27.26 -14.96
CA THR A 8 7.10 -28.47 -14.39
C THR A 8 5.59 -28.27 -14.27
N PRO A 9 4.73 -29.23 -14.69
CA PRO A 9 3.27 -29.06 -14.79
C PRO A 9 2.55 -28.73 -13.47
N SER A 10 3.23 -28.83 -12.32
CA SER A 10 2.67 -28.49 -11.00
C SER A 10 2.60 -26.99 -10.70
N SER A 11 3.47 -26.14 -11.29
CA SER A 11 3.48 -24.70 -11.01
C SER A 11 2.34 -23.97 -11.71
N GLU A 12 2.09 -24.30 -12.98
CA GLU A 12 0.97 -23.71 -13.75
C GLU A 12 -0.39 -24.02 -13.12
N ARG A 13 -0.58 -25.27 -12.65
CA ARG A 13 -1.82 -25.66 -11.97
C ARG A 13 -2.06 -24.83 -10.70
N ARG A 14 -1.00 -24.53 -9.95
CA ARG A 14 -1.10 -23.74 -8.71
C ARG A 14 -1.42 -22.27 -9.00
N GLU A 15 -0.78 -21.68 -10.01
CA GLU A 15 -1.08 -20.29 -10.43
C GLU A 15 -2.50 -20.16 -10.98
N ALA A 16 -2.96 -21.13 -11.78
CA ALA A 16 -4.33 -21.17 -12.28
C ALA A 16 -5.36 -21.32 -11.16
N VAL A 17 -5.10 -22.15 -10.15
CA VAL A 17 -5.98 -22.30 -8.98
C VAL A 17 -6.00 -21.04 -8.12
N ILE A 18 -4.87 -20.36 -7.93
CA ILE A 18 -4.82 -19.09 -7.19
C ILE A 18 -5.60 -18.00 -7.93
N GLY A 19 -5.38 -17.86 -9.24
CA GLY A 19 -6.10 -16.90 -10.08
C GLY A 19 -7.60 -17.18 -10.13
N GLY A 20 -8.00 -18.45 -10.29
CA GLY A 20 -9.40 -18.86 -10.27
C GLY A 20 -10.08 -18.60 -8.92
N THR A 21 -9.38 -18.92 -7.82
CA THR A 21 -9.89 -18.66 -6.46
C THR A 21 -10.06 -17.16 -6.20
N LEU A 22 -9.08 -16.35 -6.62
CA LEU A 22 -9.16 -14.88 -6.54
C LEU A 22 -10.36 -14.36 -7.33
N LEU A 23 -10.58 -14.84 -8.55
CA LEU A 23 -11.69 -14.41 -9.38
C LEU A 23 -13.05 -14.75 -8.76
N VAL A 24 -13.19 -15.96 -8.19
CA VAL A 24 -14.39 -16.36 -7.46
C VAL A 24 -14.61 -15.46 -6.25
N ALA A 25 -13.56 -15.19 -5.47
CA ALA A 25 -13.71 -14.37 -4.28
C ALA A 25 -13.98 -12.89 -4.59
N ILE A 26 -13.37 -12.32 -5.63
CA ILE A 26 -13.69 -10.97 -6.14
C ILE A 26 -15.14 -10.94 -6.60
N GLY A 27 -15.59 -11.94 -7.37
CA GLY A 27 -16.97 -12.04 -7.84
C GLY A 27 -17.99 -12.11 -6.69
N LEU A 28 -17.71 -12.92 -5.66
CA LEU A 28 -18.54 -13.01 -4.46
C LEU A 28 -18.59 -11.69 -3.69
N LEU A 29 -17.45 -11.01 -3.54
CA LEU A 29 -17.36 -9.71 -2.87
C LEU A 29 -18.19 -8.66 -3.63
N VAL A 30 -18.07 -8.62 -4.95
CA VAL A 30 -18.83 -7.71 -5.82
C VAL A 30 -20.34 -8.01 -5.73
N LEU A 31 -20.74 -9.28 -5.72
CA LEU A 31 -22.14 -9.67 -5.53
C LEU A 31 -22.71 -9.21 -4.18
N LEU A 32 -21.94 -9.38 -3.10
CA LEU A 32 -22.31 -8.92 -1.76
C LEU A 32 -22.52 -7.40 -1.71
N VAL A 33 -21.59 -6.63 -2.27
CA VAL A 33 -21.68 -5.16 -2.28
C VAL A 33 -22.81 -4.67 -3.19
N GLN A 34 -23.09 -5.34 -4.31
CA GLN A 34 -24.22 -4.98 -5.17
C GLN A 34 -25.58 -5.32 -4.56
N ASN A 35 -25.68 -6.40 -3.79
CA ASN A 35 -26.94 -6.85 -3.22
C ASN A 35 -27.41 -5.92 -2.08
N ILE A 36 -26.48 -5.34 -1.35
CA ILE A 36 -26.76 -4.51 -0.18
C ILE A 36 -26.56 -3.04 -0.56
N LYS A 37 -27.66 -2.33 -0.82
CA LYS A 37 -27.68 -0.89 -1.12
C LYS A 37 -27.42 -0.04 0.13
N THR A 38 -26.23 -0.16 0.70
CA THR A 38 -25.82 0.64 1.86
C THR A 38 -24.56 1.43 1.51
N GLU A 39 -24.61 2.75 1.68
CA GLU A 39 -23.49 3.63 1.33
C GLU A 39 -22.19 3.28 2.10
N SER A 40 -22.31 2.81 3.35
CA SER A 40 -21.16 2.35 4.14
C SER A 40 -20.49 1.09 3.57
N LEU A 41 -21.20 0.25 2.81
CA LEU A 41 -20.63 -0.94 2.19
C LEU A 41 -19.78 -0.62 0.96
N GLY A 42 -20.12 0.46 0.23
CA GLY A 42 -19.25 0.98 -0.83
C GLY A 42 -17.89 1.44 -0.29
N LEU A 43 -17.88 1.96 0.94
CA LEU A 43 -16.69 2.42 1.65
C LEU A 43 -15.79 1.25 2.08
N LEU A 44 -16.39 0.16 2.57
CA LEU A 44 -15.69 -1.06 2.98
C LEU A 44 -15.24 -1.93 1.80
N PHE A 45 -15.74 -1.69 0.58
CA PHE A 45 -15.37 -2.45 -0.61
C PHE A 45 -13.85 -2.43 -0.85
N LEU A 46 -13.23 -1.25 -0.79
CA LEU A 46 -11.81 -1.09 -1.07
C LEU A 46 -10.89 -1.80 -0.06
N PRO A 47 -11.07 -1.65 1.28
CA PRO A 47 -10.29 -2.41 2.24
C PRO A 47 -10.59 -3.91 2.20
N ALA A 48 -11.83 -4.32 1.90
CA ALA A 48 -12.18 -5.73 1.73
C ALA A 48 -11.46 -6.35 0.51
N LEU A 49 -11.40 -5.62 -0.61
CA LEU A 49 -10.66 -6.04 -1.80
C LEU A 49 -9.16 -6.16 -1.48
N GLY A 50 -8.58 -5.17 -0.79
CA GLY A 50 -7.19 -5.24 -0.33
C GLY A 50 -6.93 -6.45 0.58
N GLY A 51 -7.84 -6.70 1.52
CA GLY A 51 -7.79 -7.88 2.40
C GLY A 51 -7.82 -9.19 1.62
N LEU A 52 -8.63 -9.26 0.56
CA LEU A 52 -8.69 -10.43 -0.31
C LEU A 52 -7.36 -10.68 -1.04
N PHE A 53 -6.73 -9.62 -1.56
CA PHE A 53 -5.40 -9.70 -2.16
C PHE A 53 -4.32 -10.10 -1.14
N LEU A 54 -4.39 -9.59 0.09
CA LEU A 54 -3.48 -9.99 1.16
C LEU A 54 -3.64 -11.47 1.52
N VAL A 55 -4.88 -11.94 1.70
CA VAL A 55 -5.15 -13.36 2.00
C VAL A 55 -4.65 -14.25 0.85
N ALA A 56 -4.92 -13.87 -0.40
CA ALA A 56 -4.40 -14.59 -1.56
C ALA A 56 -2.87 -14.58 -1.62
N GLY A 57 -2.23 -13.45 -1.30
CA GLY A 57 -0.78 -13.33 -1.23
C GLY A 57 -0.15 -14.18 -0.13
N ILE A 58 -0.78 -14.25 1.04
CA ILE A 58 -0.37 -15.06 2.18
C ILE A 58 -0.51 -16.57 1.86
N LEU A 59 -1.66 -16.99 1.35
CA LEU A 59 -1.93 -18.40 0.99
C LEU A 59 -1.09 -18.85 -0.21
N GLY A 60 -0.93 -17.97 -1.20
CA GLY A 60 -0.12 -18.19 -2.38
C GLY A 60 1.39 -18.10 -2.09
N ARG A 61 1.80 -17.46 -0.99
CA ARG A 61 3.19 -17.05 -0.71
C ARG A 61 3.82 -16.34 -1.90
N GLN A 62 3.06 -15.44 -2.52
CA GLN A 62 3.47 -14.68 -3.70
C GLN A 62 3.45 -13.19 -3.37
N VAL A 63 4.63 -12.55 -3.50
CA VAL A 63 4.80 -11.11 -3.26
C VAL A 63 3.89 -10.27 -4.15
N GLY A 64 3.63 -10.74 -5.38
CA GLY A 64 2.83 -10.02 -6.38
C GLY A 64 1.41 -9.65 -5.92
N PHE A 65 0.81 -10.39 -4.99
CA PHE A 65 -0.51 -10.07 -4.42
C PHE A 65 -0.44 -9.30 -3.10
N ILE A 66 0.65 -9.45 -2.34
CA ILE A 66 0.84 -8.75 -1.05
C ILE A 66 0.98 -7.24 -1.28
N ILE A 67 1.70 -6.83 -2.33
CA ILE A 67 1.89 -5.40 -2.66
C ILE A 67 0.55 -4.69 -2.94
N PRO A 68 -0.25 -5.11 -3.94
CA PRO A 68 -1.54 -4.46 -4.21
C PRO A 68 -2.51 -4.61 -3.03
N GLY A 69 -2.46 -5.74 -2.29
CA GLY A 69 -3.26 -5.93 -1.09
C GLY A 69 -2.96 -4.89 -0.01
N GLY A 70 -1.69 -4.66 0.30
CA GLY A 70 -1.31 -3.66 1.32
C GLY A 70 -1.63 -2.23 0.91
N ILE A 71 -1.46 -1.89 -0.39
CA ILE A 71 -1.84 -0.56 -0.92
C ILE A 71 -3.35 -0.36 -0.82
N LEU A 72 -4.15 -1.32 -1.32
CA LEU A 72 -5.62 -1.23 -1.30
C LEU A 72 -6.18 -1.21 0.11
N THR A 73 -5.64 -2.04 1.01
CA THR A 73 -6.02 -2.03 2.43
C THR A 73 -5.64 -0.73 3.10
N GLY A 74 -4.45 -0.17 2.82
CA GLY A 74 -4.01 1.11 3.37
C GLY A 74 -4.89 2.28 2.92
N ILE A 75 -5.16 2.39 1.62
CA ILE A 75 -6.07 3.42 1.09
C ILE A 75 -7.48 3.22 1.64
N GLY A 76 -7.98 1.98 1.61
CA GLY A 76 -9.29 1.63 2.12
C GLY A 76 -9.48 2.01 3.59
N MET A 77 -8.51 1.66 4.44
CA MET A 77 -8.51 2.06 5.84
C MET A 77 -8.40 3.57 6.02
N GLY A 78 -7.56 4.25 5.23
CA GLY A 78 -7.47 5.71 5.25
C GLY A 78 -8.82 6.38 4.97
N VAL A 79 -9.55 5.92 3.95
CA VAL A 79 -10.88 6.46 3.60
C VAL A 79 -11.93 6.13 4.67
N VAL A 80 -11.94 4.89 5.19
CA VAL A 80 -12.84 4.49 6.29
C VAL A 80 -12.66 5.40 7.50
N LEU A 81 -11.42 5.70 7.86
CA LEU A 81 -11.12 6.54 9.01
C LEU A 81 -11.49 8.01 8.76
N THR A 82 -11.22 8.57 7.58
CA THR A 82 -11.54 9.98 7.31
C THR A 82 -13.03 10.24 7.18
N GLN A 83 -13.79 9.28 6.66
CA GLN A 83 -15.24 9.41 6.52
C GLN A 83 -16.01 9.02 7.80
N ASN A 84 -15.31 8.58 8.86
CA ASN A 84 -15.96 8.22 10.11
C ASN A 84 -16.32 9.50 10.91
N PRO A 85 -17.61 9.82 11.07
CA PRO A 85 -18.03 11.02 11.79
C PRO A 85 -17.63 11.00 13.28
N ALA A 86 -17.31 9.83 13.84
CA ALA A 86 -16.85 9.69 15.21
C ALA A 86 -15.48 10.36 15.47
N LEU A 87 -14.67 10.59 14.43
CA LEU A 87 -13.32 11.14 14.59
C LEU A 87 -13.25 12.68 14.55
N ALA A 88 -14.35 13.38 14.20
CA ALA A 88 -14.51 14.85 14.26
C ALA A 88 -13.20 15.67 14.20
N VAL A 89 -12.39 15.41 13.18
CA VAL A 89 -11.06 16.02 12.98
C VAL A 89 -11.16 17.21 12.02
N THR A 90 -10.31 18.20 12.25
CA THR A 90 -10.14 19.34 11.32
C THR A 90 -9.70 18.86 9.93
N ASP A 91 -9.96 19.65 8.89
CA ASP A 91 -9.63 19.29 7.50
C ASP A 91 -8.16 18.90 7.31
N THR A 92 -7.23 19.58 8.00
CA THR A 92 -5.80 19.26 7.98
C THR A 92 -5.50 17.92 8.66
N ALA A 93 -6.15 17.63 9.79
CA ALA A 93 -5.97 16.38 10.52
C ALA A 93 -6.61 15.18 9.80
N GLN A 94 -7.66 15.38 8.98
CA GLN A 94 -8.21 14.32 8.10
C GLN A 94 -7.16 13.82 7.12
N GLY A 95 -6.40 14.71 6.48
CA GLY A 95 -5.26 14.34 5.64
C GLY A 95 -4.23 13.52 6.43
N GLY A 96 -3.95 13.92 7.67
CA GLY A 96 -3.05 13.19 8.56
C GLY A 96 -3.50 11.75 8.83
N VAL A 97 -4.77 11.56 9.21
CA VAL A 97 -5.37 10.25 9.46
C VAL A 97 -5.34 9.36 8.20
N PHE A 98 -5.62 9.93 7.03
CA PHE A 98 -5.51 9.20 5.77
C PHE A 98 -4.09 8.71 5.51
N PHE A 99 -3.08 9.60 5.62
CA PHE A 99 -1.68 9.24 5.40
C PHE A 99 -1.17 8.21 6.41
N LEU A 100 -1.62 8.26 7.67
CA LEU A 100 -1.29 7.23 8.66
C LEU A 100 -1.95 5.88 8.33
N GLY A 101 -3.23 5.87 7.96
CA GLY A 101 -3.90 4.65 7.49
C GLY A 101 -3.21 4.04 6.27
N PHE A 102 -2.77 4.89 5.34
CA PHE A 102 -2.02 4.44 4.18
C PHE A 102 -0.63 3.92 4.55
N ALA A 103 0.11 4.61 5.43
CA ALA A 103 1.41 4.17 5.94
C ALA A 103 1.34 2.78 6.60
N LEU A 104 0.26 2.50 7.36
CA LEU A 104 0.03 1.17 7.93
C LEU A 104 -0.09 0.09 6.84
N GLY A 105 -0.77 0.38 5.73
CA GLY A 105 -0.84 -0.52 4.58
C GLY A 105 0.54 -0.86 4.00
N TRP A 106 1.44 0.13 3.93
CA TRP A 106 2.81 -0.06 3.46
C TRP A 106 3.69 -0.85 4.43
N PHE A 107 3.56 -0.61 5.74
CA PHE A 107 4.23 -1.43 6.74
C PHE A 107 3.73 -2.87 6.72
N LEU A 108 2.42 -3.06 6.48
CA LEU A 108 1.82 -4.38 6.32
C LEU A 108 2.43 -5.15 5.15
N ILE A 109 2.75 -4.50 4.02
CA ILE A 109 3.48 -5.14 2.89
C ILE A 109 4.80 -5.72 3.38
N THR A 110 5.59 -4.93 4.11
CA THR A 110 6.91 -5.36 4.59
C THR A 110 6.77 -6.53 5.56
N VAL A 111 5.91 -6.41 6.56
CA VAL A 111 5.67 -7.44 7.59
C VAL A 111 5.18 -8.73 6.95
N LEU A 112 4.16 -8.68 6.09
CA LEU A 112 3.62 -9.88 5.44
C LEU A 112 4.64 -10.48 4.47
N SER A 113 5.40 -9.66 3.73
CA SER A 113 6.44 -10.18 2.84
C SER A 113 7.55 -10.90 3.61
N GLN A 114 7.95 -10.38 4.77
CA GLN A 114 8.97 -10.98 5.65
C GLN A 114 8.48 -12.28 6.30
N VAL A 115 7.22 -12.32 6.74
CA VAL A 115 6.67 -13.49 7.46
C VAL A 115 6.30 -14.62 6.50
N PHE A 116 5.74 -14.32 5.33
CA PHE A 116 5.14 -15.33 4.45
C PHE A 116 5.93 -15.61 3.16
N THR A 117 6.95 -14.81 2.85
CA THR A 117 7.69 -14.89 1.59
C THR A 117 9.20 -14.89 1.81
N ARG A 118 9.96 -15.40 0.83
CA ARG A 118 11.44 -15.41 0.90
C ARG A 118 12.04 -14.02 0.64
N ASP A 119 11.37 -13.23 -0.20
CA ASP A 119 11.85 -11.90 -0.59
C ASP A 119 11.13 -10.82 0.22
N THR A 120 11.84 -10.29 1.22
CA THR A 120 11.31 -9.19 2.05
C THR A 120 11.35 -7.89 1.28
N GLN A 121 10.21 -7.21 1.21
CA GLN A 121 10.05 -5.94 0.48
C GLN A 121 10.47 -4.76 1.36
N TRP A 122 11.75 -4.68 1.71
CA TRP A 122 12.32 -3.58 2.52
C TRP A 122 12.09 -2.19 1.92
N TRP A 123 11.98 -2.12 0.59
CA TRP A 123 11.70 -0.87 -0.11
C TRP A 123 10.37 -0.23 0.31
N ALA A 124 9.39 -1.02 0.77
CA ALA A 124 8.07 -0.54 1.21
C ALA A 124 8.12 0.24 2.54
N LEU A 125 9.17 0.06 3.35
CA LEU A 125 9.36 0.84 4.58
C LEU A 125 9.66 2.30 4.30
N ILE A 126 10.38 2.61 3.22
CA ILE A 126 10.75 3.98 2.87
C ILE A 126 9.49 4.84 2.64
N PRO A 127 8.60 4.51 1.69
CA PRO A 127 7.37 5.27 1.48
C PRO A 127 6.47 5.19 2.72
N GLY A 128 6.32 4.04 3.37
CA GLY A 128 5.54 3.89 4.60
C GLY A 128 5.97 4.88 5.69
N THR A 129 7.28 5.00 5.92
CA THR A 129 7.84 5.93 6.91
C THR A 129 7.64 7.38 6.49
N ILE A 130 7.85 7.72 5.22
CA ILE A 130 7.61 9.08 4.71
C ILE A 130 6.15 9.48 4.93
N MET A 131 5.19 8.61 4.60
CA MET A 131 3.78 8.88 4.80
C MET A 131 3.40 8.93 6.28
N ALA A 132 4.02 8.10 7.13
CA ALA A 132 3.83 8.19 8.57
C ALA A 132 4.31 9.53 9.13
N LEU A 133 5.46 10.03 8.67
CA LEU A 133 6.00 11.34 9.04
C LEU A 133 5.11 12.48 8.56
N ILE A 134 4.67 12.45 7.30
CA ILE A 134 3.75 13.45 6.74
C ILE A 134 2.41 13.42 7.48
N GLY A 135 1.84 12.23 7.69
CA GLY A 135 0.58 12.05 8.41
C GLY A 135 0.66 12.53 9.85
N GLY A 136 1.75 12.20 10.54
CA GLY A 136 2.03 12.68 11.90
C GLY A 136 2.21 14.20 11.94
N ALA A 137 2.94 14.79 10.99
CA ALA A 137 3.11 16.23 10.90
C ALA A 137 1.77 16.97 10.66
N LEU A 138 0.89 16.42 9.82
CA LEU A 138 -0.46 16.93 9.59
C LEU A 138 -1.34 16.85 10.84
N MET A 139 -1.18 15.81 11.66
CA MET A 139 -1.91 15.69 12.94
C MET A 139 -1.39 16.65 14.02
N LEU A 140 -0.07 16.87 14.08
CA LEU A 140 0.53 17.81 15.03
C LEU A 140 0.25 19.27 14.65
N GLY A 141 0.10 19.55 13.36
CA GLY A 141 -0.17 20.88 12.82
C GLY A 141 0.94 21.89 13.07
N GLY A 142 0.68 23.14 12.67
CA GLY A 142 1.52 24.32 12.96
C GLY A 142 3.01 24.12 12.66
N THR A 143 3.81 24.00 13.71
CA THR A 143 5.28 23.88 13.64
C THR A 143 5.74 22.68 12.81
N ALA A 144 5.05 21.54 12.88
CA ALA A 144 5.44 20.35 12.12
C ALA A 144 5.26 20.55 10.60
N LEU A 145 4.23 21.31 10.20
CA LEU A 145 3.99 21.67 8.81
C LEU A 145 5.06 22.63 8.30
N ASN A 146 5.46 23.62 9.10
CA ASN A 146 6.55 24.53 8.73
C ASN A 146 7.87 23.77 8.48
N VAL A 147 8.18 22.76 9.31
CA VAL A 147 9.37 21.91 9.13
C VAL A 147 9.23 21.07 7.86
N LEU A 148 8.05 20.51 7.59
CA LEU A 148 7.79 19.71 6.40
C LEU A 148 7.87 20.54 5.11
N GLU A 149 7.30 21.75 5.11
CA GLU A 149 7.40 22.71 4.00
C GLU A 149 8.84 23.15 3.77
N PHE A 150 9.58 23.44 4.84
CA PHE A 150 11.00 23.74 4.75
C PHE A 150 11.75 22.56 4.11
N ALA A 151 11.62 21.34 4.65
CA ALA A 151 12.24 20.14 4.09
C ALA A 151 11.86 19.91 2.61
N GLY A 152 10.57 20.07 2.28
CA GLY A 152 10.01 20.00 0.92
C GLY A 152 10.44 21.14 0.00
N ARG A 153 11.11 22.18 0.50
CA ARG A 153 11.75 23.23 -0.30
C ARG A 153 13.22 22.93 -0.59
N TRP A 154 13.91 22.20 0.30
CA TRP A 154 15.33 21.88 0.16
C TRP A 154 15.62 20.58 -0.62
N TRP A 155 14.64 19.69 -0.78
CA TRP A 155 14.82 18.45 -1.56
C TRP A 155 15.36 18.66 -3.00
N PRO A 156 15.02 19.70 -3.78
CA PRO A 156 15.54 19.83 -5.13
C PRO A 156 17.03 20.19 -5.11
N LEU A 157 17.48 20.91 -4.07
CA LEU A 157 18.90 21.24 -3.90
C LEU A 157 19.73 19.99 -3.63
N ILE A 158 19.20 19.03 -2.86
CA ILE A 158 19.84 17.73 -2.65
C ILE A 158 19.94 16.98 -3.98
N LEU A 159 18.87 16.95 -4.78
CA LEU A 159 18.87 16.31 -6.11
C LEU A 159 19.86 16.97 -7.08
N VAL A 160 19.94 18.31 -7.08
CA VAL A 160 20.91 19.07 -7.88
C VAL A 160 22.33 18.74 -7.45
N ALA A 161 22.62 18.76 -6.15
CA ALA A 161 23.95 18.42 -5.62
C ALA A 161 24.34 16.97 -5.96
N LEU A 162 23.42 16.02 -5.79
CA LEU A 162 23.66 14.62 -6.14
C LEU A 162 23.92 14.45 -7.64
N GLY A 163 23.14 15.15 -8.48
CA GLY A 163 23.32 15.19 -9.93
C GLY A 163 24.71 15.72 -10.32
N LEU A 164 25.15 16.83 -9.74
CA LEU A 164 26.48 17.38 -9.96
C LEU A 164 27.59 16.41 -9.54
N VAL A 165 27.45 15.77 -8.37
CA VAL A 165 28.43 14.78 -7.88
C VAL A 165 28.53 13.58 -8.83
N ILE A 166 27.41 13.07 -9.35
CA ILE A 166 27.42 11.95 -10.32
C ILE A 166 28.14 12.36 -11.61
N ILE A 167 27.92 13.57 -12.11
CA ILE A 167 28.59 14.07 -13.32
C ILE A 167 30.10 14.18 -13.11
N VAL A 168 30.53 14.73 -11.96
CA VAL A 168 31.96 14.89 -11.65
C VAL A 168 32.65 13.55 -11.41
N ARG A 169 31.96 12.56 -10.83
CA ARG A 169 32.50 11.21 -10.60
C ARG A 169 32.51 10.28 -11.82
N ARG A 170 31.82 10.65 -12.90
CA ARG A 170 31.80 9.89 -14.17
C ARG A 170 32.74 10.46 -15.24
N LYS A 171 33.47 11.54 -14.93
CA LYS A 171 34.65 11.97 -15.66
C LYS A 171 35.90 11.49 -14.94
#